data_AF-A0A5B0J4Z5-F1
#
_entry.id   AF-A0A5B0J4Z5-F1
#
_cell.length_a   1.000
_cell.length_b   1.000
_cell.length_c   1.000
_cell.angle_alpha   90.00
_cell.angle_beta   90.00
_cell.angle_gamma   90.00
#
_symmetry.space_group_name_H-M   'P 1'
#
loop_
_entity.id
_entity.type
_entity.pdbx_description
1 polymer ?
#
loop_
_entity_poly.entity_id
_entity_poly.type
_entity_poly.pdbx_seq_one_letter_code
_entity_poly.pdbx_strand_id
1 'polypeptide(L)' 'MFFLILLVGAAVVAVLLVRTLRSEQVVSDRIPRAEFPWSSGQRPEKPRATGPDDDPDFLRELDEKVRNQEDPPERP' A
#
# COMPACT_ATOMS: atom_id res chain seq x y z
N MET A 1 28.67 1.57 -17.14
CA MET A 1 28.20 0.16 -17.20
C MET A 1 28.06 -0.46 -15.82
N PHE A 2 29.12 -0.53 -15.00
CA PHE A 2 29.03 -1.02 -13.61
C PHE A 2 27.99 -0.31 -12.76
N PHE A 3 27.90 1.01 -12.87
CA PHE A 3 26.90 1.80 -12.13
C PHE A 3 25.46 1.39 -12.46
N LEU A 4 25.17 1.09 -13.73
CA LEU A 4 23.85 0.60 -14.15
C LEU A 4 23.56 -0.79 -13.58
N ILE A 5 24.54 -1.69 -13.57
CA ILE A 5 24.40 -3.03 -12.97
C ILE A 5 24.13 -2.93 -11.47
N LEU A 6 24.85 -2.04 -10.78
CA LEU A 6 24.68 -1.80 -9.34
C LEU A 6 23.31 -1.18 -9.03
N LEU A 7 22.87 -0.22 -9.84
CA LEU A 7 21.56 0.42 -9.72
C LEU A 7 20.43 -0.60 -9.91
N VAL A 8 20.50 -1.41 -10.97
CA VAL A 8 19.49 -2.44 -11.26
C VAL A 8 19.49 -3.51 -10.17
N GLY A 9 20.66 -3.95 -9.70
CA GLY A 9 20.78 -4.89 -8.60
C GLY A 9 20.15 -4.36 -7.32
N ALA A 10 20.46 -3.11 -6.93
CA ALA A 10 19.87 -2.46 -5.78
C ALA A 10 18.33 -2.32 -5.91
N ALA A 11 17.83 -1.97 -7.09
CA ALA A 11 16.41 -1.87 -7.37
C ALA A 11 15.69 -3.23 -7.21
N VAL A 12 16.28 -4.31 -7.71
CA VAL A 12 15.72 -5.67 -7.54
C VAL A 12 15.66 -6.06 -6.07
N VAL A 13 16.74 -5.82 -5.31
CA VAL A 13 16.78 -6.11 -3.87
C VAL A 13 15.74 -5.27 -3.10
N ALA A 14 15.60 -3.99 -3.41
CA ALA A 14 14.61 -3.12 -2.80
C ALA A 14 13.18 -3.59 -3.09
N VAL A 15 12.88 -3.97 -4.34
CA VAL A 15 11.57 -4.53 -4.73
C VAL A 15 11.29 -5.84 -4.00
N LEU A 16 12.28 -6.73 -3.90
CA LEU A 16 12.14 -7.98 -3.15
C LEU A 16 11.86 -7.71 -1.67
N LEU A 17 12.58 -6.77 -1.05
CA LEU A 17 12.37 -6.40 0.36
C LEU A 17 11.00 -5.79 0.62
N VAL A 18 10.52 -4.90 -0.26
CA VAL A 18 9.17 -4.34 -0.16
C VAL A 18 8.12 -5.43 -0.36
N ARG A 19 8.34 -6.35 -1.30
CA ARG A 19 7.44 -7.47 -1.57
C ARG A 19 7.36 -8.43 -0.39
N THR A 20 8.49 -8.75 0.26
CA THR A 20 8.50 -9.60 1.46
C THR A 20 7.80 -8.93 2.63
N LEU A 21 8.08 -7.65 2.90
CA LEU A 21 7.41 -6.90 3.98
C LEU A 21 5.90 -6.79 3.76
N ARG A 22 5.45 -6.53 2.52
CA ARG A 22 4.02 -6.53 2.19
C ARG A 22 3.39 -7.92 2.31
N SER A 23 4.12 -9.00 2.00
CA SER A 23 3.62 -10.36 2.21
C SER A 23 3.56 -10.76 3.69
N GLU A 24 4.51 -10.31 4.50
CA GLU A 24 4.56 -10.52 5.95
C GLU A 24 3.42 -9.79 6.67
N GLN A 25 3.02 -8.60 6.20
CA GLN A 25 1.85 -7.88 6.74
C GLN A 25 0.55 -8.69 6.60
N VAL A 26 0.38 -9.45 5.51
CA VAL A 26 -0.78 -10.34 5.31
C VAL A 26 -0.75 -11.56 6.25
N VAL A 27 0.43 -12.02 6.65
CA VAL A 27 0.61 -13.15 7.59
C VAL A 27 0.54 -12.67 9.05
N SER A 28 1.02 -11.47 9.36
CA SER A 28 0.95 -10.87 10.70
C SER A 28 -0.47 -10.49 11.11
N ASP A 29 -1.34 -10.11 10.16
CA ASP A 29 -2.79 -9.99 10.40
C ASP A 29 -3.48 -11.33 10.68
N ARG A 30 -2.79 -12.46 10.45
CA ARG A 30 -3.29 -13.82 10.68
C ARG A 30 -2.82 -14.44 11.99
N ILE A 31 -1.93 -13.79 12.74
CA ILE A 31 -1.71 -14.15 14.14
C ILE A 31 -2.77 -13.37 14.94
N PRO A 32 -3.84 -14.02 15.45
CA PRO A 32 -4.73 -13.35 16.36
C PRO A 32 -3.90 -13.05 17.60
N ARG A 33 -3.61 -11.77 17.80
CA ARG A 33 -3.12 -11.24 19.07
C ARG A 33 -3.95 -11.91 20.16
N ALA A 34 -3.26 -12.61 21.06
CA ALA A 34 -3.85 -13.35 22.15
C ALA A 34 -5.00 -12.56 22.80
N GLU A 35 -6.07 -13.30 23.06
CA GLU A 35 -7.37 -12.90 23.60
C GLU A 35 -7.26 -11.80 24.66
N PHE A 36 -7.86 -10.65 24.40
CA PHE A 36 -8.37 -9.76 25.45
C PHE A 36 -9.89 -9.96 25.54
N PRO A 37 -10.48 -10.12 26.75
CA PRO A 37 -11.78 -10.76 26.95
C PRO A 37 -12.96 -9.78 26.84
N TRP A 38 -13.06 -9.04 25.73
CA TRP A 38 -14.14 -8.08 25.53
C TRP A 38 -14.69 -8.18 24.11
N SER A 39 -15.30 -9.32 23.80
CA SER A 39 -16.25 -9.44 22.71
C SER A 39 -17.63 -8.98 23.19
N SER A 40 -18.07 -7.79 22.77
CA SER A 40 -19.51 -7.51 22.70
C SER A 40 -19.79 -6.37 21.72
N GLY A 41 -20.79 -6.57 20.88
CA GLY A 41 -21.43 -5.50 20.12
C GLY A 41 -20.95 -5.32 18.68
N GLN A 42 -21.90 -5.45 17.75
CA GLN A 42 -22.00 -4.76 16.46
C GLN A 42 -20.70 -4.13 15.97
N ARG A 43 -20.11 -4.65 14.89
CA ARG A 43 -19.02 -3.98 14.17
C ARG A 43 -19.47 -2.56 13.81
N PRO A 44 -19.02 -1.51 14.52
CA PRO A 44 -19.05 -0.18 13.93
C PRO A 44 -18.03 -0.25 12.79
N GLU A 45 -18.09 0.64 11.80
CA GLU A 45 -16.86 0.96 11.07
C GLU A 45 -15.83 1.31 12.15
N LYS A 46 -14.95 0.35 12.49
CA LYS A 46 -13.75 0.66 13.25
C LYS A 46 -13.15 1.80 12.44
N PRO A 47 -12.91 2.98 13.02
CA PRO A 47 -12.07 3.96 12.38
C PRO A 47 -10.81 3.18 12.09
N ARG A 48 -10.63 2.80 10.82
CA ARG A 48 -9.37 2.25 10.39
C ARG A 48 -8.39 3.33 10.81
N ALA A 49 -7.30 2.94 11.46
CA ALA A 49 -6.19 3.86 11.62
C ALA A 49 -5.60 4.06 10.22
N THR A 50 -6.38 4.65 9.32
CA THR A 50 -5.96 5.17 8.04
C THR A 50 -5.03 6.30 8.40
N GLY A 51 -3.76 6.14 8.06
CA GLY A 51 -2.86 7.28 8.08
C GLY A 51 -3.43 8.39 7.17
N PRO A 52 -2.93 9.62 7.28
CA PRO A 52 -3.30 10.69 6.35
C PRO A 52 -3.24 10.28 4.88
N ASP A 53 -2.37 9.32 4.53
CA ASP A 53 -2.16 8.81 3.16
C ASP A 53 -3.15 7.69 2.75
N ASP A 54 -3.93 7.14 3.68
CA ASP A 54 -4.90 6.06 3.43
C ASP A 54 -6.35 6.55 3.49
N ASP A 55 -6.58 7.86 3.54
CA ASP A 55 -7.93 8.40 3.49
C ASP A 55 -8.54 8.21 2.09
N PRO A 56 -9.87 8.07 1.99
CA PRO A 56 -10.51 7.75 0.72
C PRO A 56 -10.39 8.89 -0.31
N ASP A 57 -10.13 10.12 0.15
CA ASP A 57 -10.06 11.30 -0.72
C ASP A 57 -8.68 11.42 -1.39
N PHE A 58 -7.58 11.18 -0.67
CA PHE A 58 -6.23 11.12 -1.25
C PHE A 58 -6.09 10.02 -2.30
N LEU A 59 -6.67 8.84 -2.03
CA LEU A 59 -6.68 7.74 -3.01
C LEU A 59 -7.44 8.12 -4.29
N ARG A 60 -8.51 8.90 -4.18
CA ARG A 60 -9.28 9.42 -5.33
C ARG A 60 -8.49 10.47 -6.11
N GLU A 61 -7.80 11.37 -5.43
CA GLU A 61 -6.93 12.37 -6.07
C GLU A 61 -5.77 11.73 -6.84
N LEU A 62 -5.18 10.66 -6.30
CA LEU A 62 -4.15 9.90 -6.98
C LEU A 62 -4.69 9.17 -8.22
N ASP A 63 -5.85 8.52 -8.11
CA ASP A 63 -6.51 7.83 -9.22
C ASP A 63 -6.84 8.81 -10.36
N GLU A 64 -7.39 9.99 -10.03
CA GLU A 64 -7.68 11.04 -11.00
C GLU A 64 -6.41 11.57 -11.68
N LYS A 65 -5.33 11.77 -10.91
CA LYS A 65 -4.06 12.27 -11.44
C LYS A 65 -3.33 11.24 -12.32
N VAL A 66 -3.46 9.95 -12.03
CA VAL A 66 -2.93 8.87 -12.88
C VAL A 66 -3.75 8.80 -14.16
N ARG A 67 -5.08 8.77 -14.06
CA ARG A 67 -5.99 8.74 -15.20
C ARG A 67 -5.79 9.92 -16.15
N ASN A 68 -5.64 11.13 -15.63
CA ASN A 68 -5.39 12.34 -16.41
C ASN A 68 -3.97 12.39 -17.03
N GLN A 69 -3.03 11.60 -16.54
CA GLN A 69 -1.72 11.42 -17.18
C GLN A 69 -1.74 10.31 -18.24
N GLU A 70 -2.58 9.29 -18.04
CA GLU A 70 -2.77 8.18 -18.98
C GLU A 70 -3.67 8.55 -20.16
N ASP A 71 -4.55 9.55 -20.04
CA ASP A 71 -5.28 10.17 -21.14
C ASP A 71 -4.45 11.35 -21.71
N PRO A 72 -3.57 11.14 -22.71
CA PRO A 72 -2.99 12.26 -23.42
C PRO A 72 -4.11 13.05 -24.12
N PRO A 73 -4.06 14.39 -24.15
CA PRO A 73 -5.02 15.16 -24.93
C PRO A 73 -4.89 14.72 -26.39
N GLU A 74 -5.95 14.09 -26.94
CA GLU A 74 -6.14 13.97 -28.38
C GLU A 74 -6.16 15.41 -28.92
N ARG A 75 -5.00 15.88 -29.38
CA ARG A 75 -4.88 17.16 -30.06
C ARG A 75 -5.43 16.98 -31.48
N PRO A 76 -6.48 17.70 -31.89
CA PRO A 76 -6.78 17.93 -33.30
C PRO A 76 -5.72 18.83 -33.95
#